data_AF-A0A485CII2-F1
#
_entry.id   AF-A0A485CII2-F1
#
_cell.length_a   1.000
_cell.length_b   1.000
_cell.length_c   1.000
_cell.angle_alpha   90.00
_cell.angle_beta   90.00
_cell.angle_gamma   90.00
#
_symmetry.space_group_name_H-M   'P 1'
#
loop_
_entity.id
_entity.type
_entity.pdbx_description
1 polymer ?
#
loop_
_entity_poly.entity_id
_entity_poly.type
_entity_poly.pdbx_seq_one_letter_code
_entity_poly.pdbx_strand_id
1 'polypeptide(L)'
;MKSMHIAASCELVPHLSTHRRVVALDSTDFTDVAAVVITAADSRSGILSLLKRSGFNLPVYLLSENEMAKPDGVAAVMSGKEQEWLELEAAACRYEDNLLPPFFNTLTQYVEMDNSTFACPGHQHGAFFKKTPCGPSVL
;
A
#
# COMPACT_ATOMS: atom_id res chain seq x y z
N MET A 1 2.65 9.03 6.53
CA MET A 1 2.84 8.52 5.13
C MET A 1 1.56 8.66 4.30
N LYS A 2 1.67 8.84 2.97
CA LYS A 2 0.50 8.78 2.05
C LYS A 2 0.04 7.32 1.94
N SER A 3 -1.27 7.08 2.07
CA SER A 3 -1.85 5.74 1.99
C SER A 3 -1.63 5.11 0.60
N MET A 4 -1.11 3.89 0.58
CA MET A 4 -0.90 3.05 -0.61
C MET A 4 -2.25 2.60 -1.19
N HIS A 5 -2.20 2.26 -2.48
CA HIS A 5 -3.35 1.97 -3.33
C HIS A 5 -3.87 0.55 -3.14
N ILE A 6 -5.10 0.31 -3.59
CA ILE A 6 -5.64 -1.05 -3.79
C ILE A 6 -5.59 -1.33 -5.29
N ALA A 7 -4.91 -2.39 -5.70
CA ALA A 7 -4.97 -2.84 -7.08
C ALA A 7 -6.18 -3.74 -7.28
N ALA A 8 -6.92 -3.56 -8.36
CA ALA A 8 -8.10 -4.37 -8.63
C ALA A 8 -8.25 -4.75 -10.10
N SER A 9 -8.92 -5.87 -10.37
CA SER A 9 -9.38 -6.21 -11.73
C SER A 9 -10.10 -5.02 -12.36
N CYS A 10 -9.86 -4.74 -13.64
CA CYS A 10 -10.34 -3.51 -14.29
C CYS A 10 -11.86 -3.34 -14.16
N GLU A 11 -12.60 -4.45 -14.21
CA GLU A 11 -14.04 -4.52 -14.01
C GLU A 11 -14.50 -4.14 -12.60
N LEU A 12 -13.67 -4.33 -11.57
CA LEU A 12 -14.00 -4.00 -10.17
C LEU A 12 -13.65 -2.56 -9.77
N VAL A 13 -12.70 -1.93 -10.47
CA VAL A 13 -12.22 -0.56 -10.16
C VAL A 13 -13.36 0.46 -9.94
N PRO A 14 -14.40 0.57 -10.80
CA PRO A 14 -15.48 1.53 -10.58
C PRO A 14 -16.46 1.15 -9.47
N HIS A 15 -16.45 -0.09 -9.01
CA HIS A 15 -17.41 -0.62 -8.03
C HIS A 15 -16.84 -0.68 -6.61
N LEU A 16 -15.52 -0.58 -6.47
CA LEU A 16 -14.82 -0.60 -5.20
C LEU A 16 -14.92 0.77 -4.49
N SER A 17 -15.78 0.84 -3.48
CA SER A 17 -15.84 2.01 -2.58
C SER A 17 -14.90 1.80 -1.39
N THR A 18 -13.71 2.38 -1.45
CA THR A 18 -12.73 2.35 -0.36
C THR A 18 -12.15 3.75 -0.12
N HIS A 19 -11.56 3.98 1.05
CA HIS A 19 -10.85 5.24 1.34
C HIS A 19 -9.53 5.36 0.56
N ARG A 20 -9.00 4.24 0.06
CA ARG A 20 -7.78 4.17 -0.71
C ARG A 20 -8.07 4.41 -2.18
N ARG A 21 -7.08 4.97 -2.89
CA ARG A 21 -7.17 5.04 -4.35
C ARG A 21 -7.11 3.61 -4.92
N VAL A 22 -8.03 3.32 -5.83
CA VAL A 22 -8.08 2.04 -6.54
C VAL A 22 -7.42 2.19 -7.91
N VAL A 23 -6.56 1.26 -8.28
CA VAL A 23 -5.84 1.23 -9.57
C VAL A 23 -6.06 -0.11 -10.27
N ALA A 24 -6.04 -0.12 -11.60
CA ALA A 24 -6.23 -1.34 -12.38
C ALA A 24 -4.95 -2.20 -12.38
N LEU A 25 -5.09 -3.53 -12.38
CA LEU A 25 -3.97 -4.49 -12.38
C LEU A 25 -2.97 -4.29 -13.53
N ASP A 26 -3.44 -3.84 -14.69
CA ASP A 26 -2.65 -3.60 -15.90
C ASP A 26 -1.93 -2.23 -15.90
N SER A 27 -2.26 -1.38 -14.92
CA SER A 27 -1.78 0.00 -14.82
C SER A 27 -0.79 0.24 -13.68
N THR A 28 -0.35 -0.82 -13.00
CA THR A 28 0.52 -0.74 -11.81
C THR A 28 1.69 -1.72 -11.90
N ASP A 29 2.82 -1.34 -11.31
CA ASP A 29 3.96 -2.21 -11.05
C ASP A 29 3.94 -2.81 -9.63
N PHE A 30 2.86 -2.57 -8.88
CA PHE A 30 2.59 -3.01 -7.51
C PHE A 30 3.47 -2.39 -6.42
N THR A 31 4.31 -1.39 -6.73
CA THR A 31 5.22 -0.77 -5.75
C THR A 31 4.50 0.17 -4.78
N ASP A 32 3.37 0.72 -5.18
CA ASP A 32 2.53 1.64 -4.42
C ASP A 32 1.20 1.01 -4.00
N VAL A 33 1.11 -0.32 -4.00
CA VAL A 33 -0.10 -1.10 -3.70
C VAL A 33 0.04 -1.80 -2.33
N ALA A 34 -1.01 -1.75 -1.51
CA ALA A 34 -1.04 -2.45 -0.21
C ALA A 34 -1.92 -3.70 -0.19
N ALA A 35 -2.86 -3.84 -1.12
CA ALA A 35 -3.69 -5.03 -1.28
C ALA A 35 -4.18 -5.18 -2.72
N VAL A 36 -4.53 -6.42 -3.10
CA VAL A 36 -5.00 -6.73 -4.44
C VAL A 36 -6.37 -7.42 -4.38
N VAL A 37 -7.33 -6.97 -5.20
CA VAL A 37 -8.65 -7.58 -5.33
C VAL A 37 -8.84 -8.10 -6.76
N ILE A 38 -8.99 -9.40 -6.94
CA ILE A 38 -9.11 -10.03 -8.25
C ILE A 38 -10.47 -10.71 -8.46
N THR A 39 -10.89 -10.90 -9.71
CA THR A 39 -12.03 -11.76 -10.04
C THR A 39 -11.62 -13.22 -10.20
N ALA A 40 -12.62 -14.11 -10.24
CA ALA A 40 -12.41 -15.52 -10.55
C ALA A 40 -11.87 -15.76 -11.98
N ALA A 41 -12.02 -14.82 -12.91
CA ALA A 41 -11.38 -14.89 -14.21
C ALA A 41 -9.87 -14.66 -14.09
N ASP A 42 -9.47 -13.64 -13.34
CA ASP A 42 -8.06 -13.29 -13.15
C ASP A 42 -7.28 -14.33 -12.36
N SER A 43 -7.91 -15.04 -11.43
CA SER A 43 -7.24 -16.16 -10.73
C SER A 43 -6.73 -17.25 -11.69
N ARG A 44 -7.31 -17.35 -12.90
CA ARG A 44 -6.93 -18.30 -13.96
C ARG A 44 -6.03 -17.69 -15.03
N SER A 45 -5.80 -16.37 -15.02
CA SER A 45 -5.03 -15.66 -16.06
C SER A 45 -3.52 -15.62 -15.80
N GLY A 46 -3.07 -16.09 -14.62
CA GLY A 46 -1.66 -16.12 -14.23
C GLY A 46 -1.22 -14.96 -13.33
N ILE A 47 -2.13 -14.03 -12.98
CA ILE A 47 -1.82 -12.89 -12.09
C ILE A 47 -1.25 -13.33 -10.74
N LEU A 48 -1.75 -14.44 -10.18
CA LEU A 48 -1.28 -14.97 -8.90
C LEU A 48 0.20 -15.40 -8.97
N SER A 49 0.61 -15.97 -10.11
CA SER A 49 2.02 -16.31 -10.34
C SER A 49 2.88 -15.05 -10.51
N LEU A 50 2.36 -14.00 -11.13
CA LEU A 50 3.04 -12.72 -11.25
C LEU A 50 3.25 -12.06 -9.88
N LEU A 51 2.20 -11.99 -9.05
CA LEU A 51 2.26 -11.42 -7.70
C LEU A 51 3.20 -12.21 -6.79
N LYS A 52 3.25 -13.53 -6.93
CA LYS A 52 4.21 -14.37 -6.19
C LYS A 52 5.66 -14.10 -6.63
N ARG A 53 5.89 -13.83 -7.92
CA ARG A 53 7.21 -13.55 -8.48
C ARG A 53 7.73 -12.15 -8.16
N SER A 54 6.85 -11.17 -7.91
CA SER A 54 7.28 -9.82 -7.52
C SER A 54 8.01 -9.80 -6.18
N GLY A 55 7.73 -10.76 -5.29
CA GLY A 55 8.31 -10.84 -3.95
C GLY A 55 7.75 -9.82 -2.97
N PHE A 56 6.77 -8.99 -3.38
CA PHE A 56 6.15 -8.00 -2.51
C PHE A 56 5.25 -8.62 -1.44
N ASN A 57 4.83 -9.88 -1.58
CA ASN A 57 3.99 -10.59 -0.62
C ASN A 57 2.67 -9.86 -0.30
N LEU A 58 2.06 -9.27 -1.33
CA LEU A 58 0.81 -8.52 -1.19
C LEU A 58 -0.34 -9.43 -0.76
N PRO A 59 -1.23 -8.97 0.13
CA PRO A 59 -2.46 -9.69 0.43
C PRO A 59 -3.41 -9.64 -0.78
N VAL A 60 -3.75 -10.81 -1.30
CA VAL A 60 -4.64 -10.96 -2.47
C VAL A 60 -6.00 -11.48 -2.04
N TYR A 61 -7.07 -10.80 -2.42
CA TYR A 61 -8.45 -11.18 -2.17
C TYR A 61 -9.15 -11.49 -3.48
N LEU A 62 -10.00 -12.52 -3.48
CA LEU A 62 -10.78 -12.89 -4.66
C LEU A 62 -12.24 -12.52 -4.41
N LEU A 63 -12.81 -11.67 -5.25
CA LEU A 63 -14.24 -11.35 -5.21
C LEU A 63 -15.02 -12.34 -6.09
N SER A 64 -15.97 -13.05 -5.49
CA SER A 64 -16.85 -14.00 -6.18
C SER A 64 -18.21 -14.06 -5.50
N GLU A 65 -19.29 -14.00 -6.30
CA GLU A 65 -20.66 -14.20 -5.81
C GLU A 65 -20.96 -15.69 -5.54
N ASN A 66 -20.25 -16.60 -6.20
CA ASN A 66 -20.41 -18.03 -6.02
C ASN A 66 -19.42 -18.56 -4.97
N GLU A 67 -19.87 -19.51 -4.16
CA GLU A 67 -18.97 -20.28 -3.28
C GLU A 67 -17.95 -21.02 -4.14
N MET A 68 -16.68 -20.69 -3.91
CA MET A 68 -15.55 -21.26 -4.62
C MET A 68 -14.45 -21.64 -3.65
N ALA A 69 -13.74 -22.72 -3.95
CA ALA A 69 -12.56 -23.09 -3.18
C ALA A 69 -11.49 -21.99 -3.31
N LYS A 70 -10.86 -21.65 -2.19
CA LYS A 70 -9.79 -20.66 -2.14
C LYS A 70 -8.58 -21.11 -2.97
N PRO A 71 -8.19 -20.37 -4.03
CA PRO A 71 -6.98 -20.70 -4.79
C PRO A 71 -5.70 -20.51 -3.95
N ASP A 72 -4.61 -21.19 -4.32
CA ASP A 72 -3.30 -20.94 -3.72
C ASP A 72 -2.83 -19.51 -4.04
N GLY A 73 -2.22 -18.85 -3.06
CA GLY A 73 -1.82 -17.44 -3.16
C GLY A 73 -2.93 -16.40 -2.92
N VAL A 74 -4.16 -16.84 -2.62
CA VAL A 74 -5.26 -15.95 -2.19
C VAL A 74 -5.40 -15.98 -0.67
N ALA A 75 -5.45 -14.81 -0.04
CA ALA A 75 -5.66 -14.64 1.38
C ALA A 75 -7.07 -15.08 1.78
N ALA A 76 -8.10 -14.53 1.14
CA ALA A 76 -9.50 -14.87 1.35
C ALA A 76 -10.36 -14.69 0.09
N VAL A 77 -11.49 -15.41 0.04
CA VAL A 77 -12.55 -15.21 -0.96
C VAL A 77 -13.63 -14.33 -0.33
N MET A 78 -14.02 -13.28 -1.01
CA MET A 78 -15.01 -12.29 -0.57
C MET A 78 -16.29 -12.42 -1.39
N SER A 79 -17.42 -12.25 -0.72
CA SER A 79 -18.75 -12.15 -1.30
C SER A 79 -19.24 -10.70 -1.45
N GLY A 80 -18.46 -9.73 -0.95
CA GLY A 80 -18.74 -8.29 -1.06
C GLY A 80 -19.43 -7.70 0.18
N LYS A 81 -19.43 -8.41 1.31
CA LYS A 81 -20.00 -7.92 2.58
C LYS A 81 -19.13 -6.83 3.19
N GLU A 82 -19.73 -5.85 3.88
CA GLU A 82 -19.00 -4.75 4.54
C GLU A 82 -17.89 -5.24 5.48
N GLN A 83 -18.15 -6.31 6.25
CA GLN A 83 -17.16 -6.89 7.15
C GLN A 83 -15.89 -7.38 6.42
N GLU A 84 -16.05 -7.96 5.23
CA GLU A 84 -14.93 -8.47 4.42
C GLU A 84 -14.09 -7.31 3.85
N TRP A 85 -14.74 -6.19 3.50
CA TRP A 85 -14.04 -4.96 3.11
C TRP A 85 -13.22 -4.37 4.25
N LEU A 86 -13.72 -4.44 5.48
CA LEU A 86 -12.97 -4.02 6.66
C LEU A 86 -11.74 -4.91 6.91
N GLU A 87 -11.86 -6.21 6.64
CA GLU A 87 -10.74 -7.15 6.72
C GLU A 87 -9.67 -6.89 5.65
N LEU A 88 -10.08 -6.56 4.42
CA LEU A 88 -9.18 -6.12 3.35
C LEU A 88 -8.41 -4.86 3.77
N GLU A 89 -9.11 -3.84 4.29
CA GLU A 89 -8.47 -2.62 4.77
C GLU A 89 -7.48 -2.90 5.91
N ALA A 90 -7.87 -3.74 6.88
CA ALA A 90 -6.99 -4.13 7.97
C ALA A 90 -5.75 -4.89 7.45
N ALA A 91 -5.88 -5.70 6.40
CA ALA A 91 -4.75 -6.36 5.76
C ALA A 91 -3.84 -5.37 5.03
N ALA A 92 -4.40 -4.36 4.36
CA ALA A 92 -3.63 -3.30 3.71
C ALA A 92 -2.84 -2.47 4.73
N CYS A 93 -3.45 -2.07 5.86
CA CYS A 93 -2.74 -1.38 6.93
C CYS A 93 -1.60 -2.23 7.51
N ARG A 94 -1.87 -3.51 7.81
CA ARG A 94 -0.82 -4.43 8.29
C ARG A 94 0.33 -4.58 7.30
N TYR A 95 0.04 -4.55 6.00
CA TYR A 95 1.08 -4.60 4.98
C TYR A 95 1.97 -3.35 5.04
N GLU A 96 1.38 -2.17 5.07
CA GLU A 96 2.08 -0.89 5.18
C GLU A 96 2.93 -0.80 6.45
N ASP A 97 2.37 -1.17 7.60
CA ASP A 97 3.03 -1.11 8.90
C ASP A 97 4.29 -1.98 8.96
N ASN A 98 4.31 -3.08 8.20
CA ASN A 98 5.42 -4.02 8.14
C ASN A 98 6.37 -3.78 6.95
N LEU A 99 6.07 -2.81 6.08
CA LEU A 99 6.84 -2.56 4.86
C LEU A 99 8.21 -1.93 5.18
N LEU A 100 8.24 -1.05 6.19
CA LEU A 100 9.46 -0.31 6.52
C LEU A 100 10.37 -1.12 7.46
N PRO A 101 11.67 -1.26 7.13
CA PRO A 101 12.63 -1.83 8.05
C PRO A 101 12.67 -1.06 9.38
N PRO A 102 13.01 -1.71 10.52
CA PRO A 102 12.89 -1.10 11.85
C PRO A 102 13.56 0.28 11.98
N PHE A 103 14.78 0.43 11.47
CA PHE A 103 15.50 1.71 11.52
C PHE A 103 14.76 2.82 10.75
N PHE A 104 14.33 2.53 9.52
CA PHE A 104 13.67 3.51 8.68
C PHE A 104 12.28 3.86 9.23
N ASN A 105 11.55 2.88 9.75
CA ASN A 105 10.27 3.10 10.42
C ASN A 105 10.41 4.07 11.60
N THR A 106 11.36 3.80 12.51
CA THR A 106 11.62 4.70 13.66
C THR A 106 12.04 6.10 13.20
N LEU A 107 12.88 6.19 12.17
CA LEU A 107 13.31 7.48 11.63
C LEU A 107 12.13 8.28 11.05
N THR A 108 11.27 7.65 10.26
CA THR A 108 10.07 8.29 9.69
C THR A 108 9.14 8.78 10.80
N GLN A 109 8.85 7.94 11.79
CA GLN A 109 8.03 8.33 12.95
C GLN A 109 8.65 9.50 13.71
N TYR A 110 9.97 9.48 13.93
CA TYR A 110 10.66 10.57 14.63
C TYR A 110 10.54 11.91 13.90
N VAL A 111 10.66 11.90 12.56
CA VAL A 111 10.49 13.10 11.74
C VAL A 111 9.03 13.57 11.78
N GLU A 112 8.05 12.67 11.73
CA GLU A 112 6.61 13.00 11.81
C GLU A 112 6.20 13.63 13.15
N MET A 113 6.93 13.36 14.25
CA MET A 113 6.69 14.00 15.54
C MET A 113 7.03 15.50 15.58
N ASP A 114 7.75 16.02 14.57
CA ASP A 114 8.14 17.43 14.42
C ASP A 114 8.75 18.04 15.70
N ASN A 115 9.62 17.27 16.36
CA ASN A 115 10.26 17.68 17.60
C ASN A 115 11.20 18.87 17.38
N SER A 116 11.14 19.86 18.29
CA SER A 116 12.16 20.92 18.35
C SER A 116 13.47 20.36 18.88
N THR A 117 14.55 20.50 18.11
CA THR A 117 15.88 19.98 18.47
C THR A 117 16.94 21.08 18.47
N PHE A 118 17.75 21.11 19.53
CA PHE A 118 18.97 21.92 19.63
C PHE A 118 20.24 21.08 19.51
N ALA A 119 20.09 19.80 19.15
CA ALA A 119 21.22 18.92 18.88
C ALA A 119 21.82 19.22 17.49
N CYS A 120 22.99 18.64 17.23
CA CYS A 120 23.50 18.53 15.87
C CYS A 120 22.57 17.63 15.02
N PRO A 121 22.51 17.84 13.69
CA PRO A 121 23.19 18.86 12.91
C PRO A 121 22.65 20.28 13.08
N GLY A 122 23.55 21.28 13.12
CA GLY A 122 23.21 22.69 13.36
C GLY A 122 22.36 23.38 12.29
N HIS A 123 22.15 22.74 11.13
CA HIS A 123 21.22 23.24 10.12
C HIS A 123 19.74 23.03 10.48
N GLN A 124 19.44 22.23 11.52
CA GLN A 124 18.14 22.07 12.18
C GLN A 124 16.96 21.97 11.20
N HIS A 125 16.74 20.78 10.64
CA HIS A 125 15.69 20.53 9.64
C HIS A 125 15.75 21.46 8.41
N GLY A 126 16.96 21.98 8.13
CA GLY A 126 17.20 22.89 7.01
C GLY A 126 16.80 24.34 7.28
N ALA A 127 16.37 24.69 8.49
CA ALA A 127 16.02 26.04 8.88
C ALA A 127 17.16 27.05 8.70
N PHE A 128 18.42 26.60 8.88
CA PHE A 128 19.59 27.43 8.58
C PHE A 128 19.68 27.81 7.11
N PHE A 129 19.48 26.85 6.19
CA PHE A 129 19.56 27.10 4.75
C PHE A 129 18.46 28.06 4.28
N LYS A 130 17.27 28.03 4.88
CA LYS A 130 16.19 28.98 4.54
C LYS A 130 16.53 30.45 4.85
N LYS A 131 17.58 30.73 5.64
CA LYS A 131 17.96 32.09 6.07
C LYS A 131 19.02 32.76 5.19
N THR A 132 19.60 32.06 4.22
CA THR A 132 20.64 32.63 3.35
C THR A 132 20.17 32.66 1.89
N PRO A 133 20.60 33.65 1.08
CA PRO A 133 20.20 33.73 -0.32
C PRO A 133 20.57 32.49 -1.15
N CYS A 134 21.66 31.81 -0.80
CA CYS A 134 22.13 30.61 -1.50
C CYS A 134 21.54 29.30 -0.93
N GLY A 135 20.86 29.34 0.21
CA GLY A 135 20.40 28.13 0.88
C GLY A 135 19.16 27.45 0.26
N PRO A 136 18.20 28.15 -0.36
CA PRO A 136 17.09 27.50 -1.04
C PRO A 136 17.50 26.53 -2.17
N SER A 137 18.67 26.69 -2.79
CA SER A 137 19.16 25.78 -3.83
C SER A 137 19.80 24.48 -3.32
N VAL A 138 19.93 24.32 -2.00
CA VAL A 138 20.52 23.12 -1.35
C VAL A 138 19.54 22.38 -0.43
N LEU A 139 18.29 22.85 -0.35
CA LEU A 139 17.17 22.16 0.30
C LEU A 139 16.39 21.32 -0.72
#